data_AF-A0A538CI02-F1
#
_entry.id   AF-A0A538CI02-F1
#
_cell.length_a   1.000
_cell.length_b   1.000
_cell.length_c   1.000
_cell.angle_alpha   90.00
_cell.angle_beta   90.00
_cell.angle_gamma   90.00
#
_symmetry.space_group_name_H-M   'P 1'
#
loop_
_entity.id
_entity.type
_entity.pdbx_description
1 polymer ?
#
loop_
_entity_poly.entity_id
_entity_poly.type
_entity_poly.pdbx_seq_one_letter_code
_entity_poly.pdbx_strand_id
1 'polypeptide(L)'
;MLDAVTERIKANNARFRDANERIRGRADELGAEMERIPFLCECPVEDCVEILRLTRGEYSAVREHPRQFMTAIGHEASERPVGEVVARRDAYVVVEKSL
;
A
#
# COMPACT_ATOMS: atom_id res chain seq x y z
N MET A 1 0.61 -9.40 23.70
CA MET A 1 1.90 -9.23 22.97
C MET A 1 1.66 -9.19 21.46
N LEU A 2 0.86 -10.12 20.91
CA LEU A 2 0.40 -10.09 19.52
C LEU A 2 -0.46 -8.84 19.21
N ASP A 3 -1.36 -8.47 20.12
CA ASP A 3 -2.25 -7.31 19.94
C ASP A 3 -1.48 -5.99 19.77
N ALA A 4 -0.43 -5.77 20.56
CA ALA A 4 0.40 -4.57 20.44
C ALA A 4 1.13 -4.49 19.09
N VAL A 5 1.56 -5.63 18.55
CA VAL A 5 2.18 -5.71 17.21
C VAL A 5 1.13 -5.44 16.13
N THR A 6 -0.05 -6.04 16.25
CA THR A 6 -1.19 -5.81 15.35
C THR A 6 -1.61 -4.35 15.32
N GLU A 7 -1.76 -3.71 16.49
CA GLU A 7 -2.16 -2.30 16.56
C GLU A 7 -1.08 -1.37 15.98
N ARG A 8 0.20 -1.69 16.17
CA ARG A 8 1.30 -0.97 15.51
C ARG A 8 1.25 -1.11 14.00
N ILE A 9 1.01 -2.32 13.48
CA ILE A 9 0.87 -2.57 12.04
C ILE A 9 -0.31 -1.79 11.49
N LYS A 10 -1.48 -1.83 12.14
CA LYS A 10 -2.65 -1.04 11.75
C LYS A 10 -2.35 0.46 11.71
N ALA A 11 -1.69 0.99 12.74
CA ALA A 11 -1.33 2.40 12.81
C ALA A 11 -0.37 2.80 11.68
N ASN A 12 0.64 1.99 11.39
CA ASN A 12 1.58 2.23 10.29
C ASN A 12 0.90 2.16 8.93
N ASN A 13 0.12 1.11 8.69
CA ASN A 13 -0.65 0.94 7.48
C ASN A 13 -1.65 2.09 7.25
N ALA A 14 -2.29 2.60 8.30
CA ALA A 14 -3.17 3.76 8.23
C ALA A 14 -2.42 5.05 7.84
N ARG A 15 -1.19 5.24 8.37
CA ARG A 15 -0.35 6.40 8.01
C ARG A 15 0.08 6.37 6.55
N PHE A 16 0.55 5.23 6.05
CA PHE A 16 0.92 5.11 4.63
C PHE A 16 -0.28 5.29 3.71
N ARG A 17 -1.44 4.75 4.11
CA ARG A 17 -2.69 4.98 3.39
C ARG A 17 -3.04 6.47 3.33
N ASP A 18 -3.05 7.19 4.47
CA ASP A 18 -3.32 8.63 4.49
C ASP A 18 -2.35 9.40 3.57
N ALA A 19 -1.06 9.06 3.60
CA ALA A 19 -0.07 9.66 2.70
C ALA A 19 -0.40 9.39 1.22
N ASN A 20 -0.75 8.16 0.87
CA ASN A 20 -1.13 7.77 -0.50
C ASN A 20 -2.43 8.44 -0.97
N GLU A 21 -3.41 8.61 -0.09
CA GLU A 21 -4.64 9.33 -0.39
C GLU A 21 -4.36 10.82 -0.71
N ARG A 22 -3.43 11.45 0.01
CA ARG A 22 -2.97 12.82 -0.28
C ARG A 22 -2.22 12.88 -1.62
N ILE A 23 -1.36 11.91 -1.91
CA ILE A 23 -0.67 11.80 -3.20
C ILE A 23 -1.69 11.70 -4.34
N ARG A 24 -2.68 10.80 -4.22
CA ARG A 24 -3.75 10.67 -5.22
C ARG A 24 -4.51 11.98 -5.39
N GLY A 25 -4.90 12.62 -4.28
CA GLY A 25 -5.62 13.90 -4.32
C GLY A 25 -4.84 14.99 -5.07
N ARG A 26 -3.54 15.10 -4.82
CA ARG A 26 -2.67 16.05 -5.56
C ARG A 26 -2.51 15.68 -7.03
N ALA A 27 -2.41 14.40 -7.36
CA ALA A 27 -2.36 13.95 -8.75
C ALA A 27 -3.67 14.28 -9.49
N ASP A 28 -4.82 14.09 -8.83
CA ASP A 28 -6.14 14.45 -9.37
C ASP A 28 -6.27 15.98 -9.58
N GLU A 29 -5.78 16.81 -8.64
CA GLU A 29 -5.79 18.28 -8.75
C GLU A 29 -4.89 18.82 -9.88
N LEU A 30 -3.71 18.22 -10.06
CA LEU A 30 -2.76 18.63 -11.10
C LEU A 30 -3.25 18.29 -12.52
N GLY A 31 -4.31 17.48 -12.64
CA GLY A 31 -5.12 17.36 -13.84
C GLY A 31 -4.42 16.87 -15.11
N ALA A 32 -3.23 16.27 -15.01
CA ALA A 32 -2.40 16.03 -16.18
C ALA A 32 -1.78 14.62 -16.15
N GLU A 33 -2.18 13.81 -17.14
CA GLU A 33 -1.39 12.85 -17.94
C GLU A 33 -0.36 11.92 -17.27
N MET A 34 -0.25 11.89 -15.94
CA MET A 34 0.56 10.91 -15.24
C MET A 34 -0.15 9.56 -15.33
N GLU A 35 0.22 8.81 -16.37
CA GLU A 35 -0.19 7.42 -16.55
C GLU A 35 0.13 6.59 -15.30
N ARG A 36 1.22 6.94 -14.59
CA ARG A 36 1.63 6.31 -13.33
C ARG A 36 1.92 7.37 -12.25
N ILE A 37 1.23 7.24 -11.12
CA ILE A 37 1.36 8.08 -9.92
C ILE A 37 2.33 7.38 -8.94
N PRO A 38 3.26 8.11 -8.29
CA PRO A 38 4.20 7.54 -7.34
C PRO A 38 3.57 7.41 -5.95
N PHE A 39 3.18 6.21 -5.57
CA PHE A 39 2.68 5.90 -4.23
C PHE A 39 3.78 5.31 -3.33
N LEU A 40 3.61 5.40 -2.03
CA LEU A 40 4.45 4.73 -1.04
C LEU A 40 4.01 3.27 -0.85
N CYS A 41 4.99 2.38 -0.69
CA CYS A 41 4.78 1.01 -0.25
C CYS A 41 4.07 0.98 1.12
N GLU A 42 3.11 0.07 1.28
CA GLU A 42 2.27 -0.08 2.48
C GLU A 42 2.62 -1.35 3.29
N CYS A 43 3.86 -1.80 3.18
CA CYS A 43 4.37 -2.87 4.02
C CYS A 43 4.41 -2.42 5.49
N PRO A 44 4.50 -3.34 6.47
CA PRO A 44 4.46 -3.00 7.89
C PRO A 44 5.77 -2.39 8.42
N VAL A 45 6.78 -2.22 7.55
CA VAL A 45 8.07 -1.60 7.90
C VAL A 45 7.88 -0.11 8.10
N GLU A 46 8.21 0.39 9.29
CA GLU A 46 7.90 1.76 9.76
C GLU A 46 8.53 2.87 8.93
N ASP A 47 9.72 2.64 8.41
CA ASP A 47 10.55 3.58 7.67
C ASP A 47 10.62 3.26 6.17
N CYS A 48 9.67 2.46 5.67
CA CYS A 48 9.63 2.14 4.25
C CYS A 48 9.33 3.40 3.42
N VAL A 49 10.24 3.72 2.50
CA VAL A 49 10.13 4.85 1.56
C VAL A 49 10.13 4.42 0.10
N GLU A 50 9.92 3.12 -0.15
CA GLU A 50 9.89 2.56 -1.50
C GLU A 50 8.70 3.11 -2.30
N ILE A 51 8.94 3.46 -3.57
CA ILE A 51 7.95 4.12 -4.42
C ILE A 51 7.39 3.15 -5.45
N LEU A 52 6.08 2.93 -5.38
CA LEU A 52 5.32 2.11 -6.31
C LEU A 52 4.64 3.00 -7.35
N ARG A 53 4.88 2.73 -8.64
CA ARG A 53 4.29 3.48 -9.75
C ARG A 53 3.04 2.76 -10.24
N LEU A 54 1.86 3.31 -9.93
CA LEU A 54 0.57 2.73 -10.29
C LEU A 54 -0.26 3.70 -11.11
N THR A 55 -1.09 3.17 -12.00
CA THR A 55 -2.18 3.95 -12.59
C THR A 55 -3.21 4.29 -11.51
N ARG A 56 -4.00 5.34 -11.76
CA ARG A 56 -5.16 5.68 -10.93
C ARG A 56 -6.13 4.49 -10.77
N GLY A 57 -6.38 3.75 -11.85
CA GLY A 57 -7.27 2.59 -11.84
C GLY A 57 -6.75 1.43 -10.99
N GLU A 58 -5.45 1.15 -11.07
CA GLU A 58 -4.80 0.13 -10.25
C GLU A 58 -4.87 0.48 -8.76
N TYR A 59 -4.62 1.74 -8.40
CA TYR A 59 -4.74 2.20 -7.02
C TYR A 59 -6.20 2.08 -6.53
N SER A 60 -7.17 2.57 -7.31
CA SER A 60 -8.60 2.47 -6.96
C SER A 60 -9.05 1.02 -6.77
N ALA A 61 -8.64 0.10 -7.63
CA ALA A 61 -8.98 -1.33 -7.52
C ALA A 61 -8.45 -1.95 -6.22
N VAL A 62 -7.23 -1.57 -5.77
CA VAL A 62 -6.73 -2.00 -4.45
C VAL A 62 -7.58 -1.39 -3.33
N ARG A 63 -8.01 -0.12 -3.46
CA ARG A 63 -8.80 0.57 -2.43
C ARG A 63 -10.25 0.12 -2.32
N GLU A 64 -10.81 -0.52 -3.34
CA GLU A 64 -12.12 -1.17 -3.25
C GLU A 64 -12.16 -2.26 -2.17
N HIS A 65 -11.00 -2.79 -1.79
CA HIS A 65 -10.84 -3.77 -0.72
C HIS A 65 -10.08 -3.16 0.47
N PRO A 66 -10.75 -2.74 1.54
CA PRO A 66 -10.12 -1.98 2.63
C PRO A 66 -9.03 -2.74 3.40
N ARG A 67 -8.97 -4.07 3.25
CA ARG A 67 -7.95 -4.96 3.83
C ARG A 67 -6.77 -5.23 2.89
N GLN A 68 -6.80 -4.72 1.67
CA GLN A 68 -5.72 -4.85 0.71
C GLN A 68 -4.76 -3.66 0.78
N PHE A 69 -3.49 -3.98 0.56
CA PHE A 69 -2.37 -3.07 0.62
C PHE A 69 -1.43 -3.36 -0.54
N MET A 70 -0.75 -2.33 -1.03
CA MET A 70 0.24 -2.44 -2.10
C MET A 70 1.65 -2.47 -1.51
N THR A 71 2.37 -3.54 -1.80
CA THR A 71 3.68 -3.84 -1.22
C THR A 71 4.71 -3.99 -2.31
N ALA A 72 5.90 -3.43 -2.11
CA ALA A 72 6.99 -3.53 -3.07
C ALA A 72 7.37 -5.00 -3.30
N ILE A 73 7.78 -5.31 -4.53
CA ILE A 73 8.34 -6.62 -4.85
C ILE A 73 9.61 -6.82 -4.01
N GLY A 74 9.73 -7.96 -3.33
CA GLY A 74 10.81 -8.27 -2.39
C GLY A 74 10.46 -7.96 -0.93
N HIS A 75 9.37 -7.24 -0.65
CA HIS A 75 8.95 -6.92 0.72
C HIS A 75 7.93 -7.92 1.31
N GLU A 76 7.56 -8.99 0.59
CA GLU A 76 6.49 -9.92 0.97
C GLU A 76 6.77 -10.65 2.29
N ALA A 77 8.04 -10.91 2.61
CA ALA A 77 8.42 -11.56 3.86
C ALA A 77 8.03 -10.72 5.09
N SER A 78 8.03 -9.39 4.96
CA SER A 78 7.66 -8.48 6.06
C SER A 78 6.16 -8.54 6.40
N GLU A 79 5.33 -9.04 5.49
CA GLU A 79 3.88 -9.11 5.65
C GLU A 79 3.43 -10.29 6.52
N ARG A 80 4.29 -11.30 6.68
CA ARG A 80 3.96 -12.48 7.48
C ARG A 80 4.06 -12.19 8.99
N PRO A 81 3.24 -12.82 9.83
CA PRO A 81 2.19 -13.80 9.48
C PRO A 81 0.81 -13.15 9.22
N VAL A 82 0.72 -11.82 9.13
CA VAL A 82 -0.55 -11.10 9.20
C VAL A 82 -1.15 -10.77 7.83
N GLY A 83 -0.38 -10.91 6.76
CA GLY A 83 -0.80 -10.66 5.39
C GLY A 83 -0.35 -11.76 4.44
N GLU A 84 -1.18 -12.00 3.43
CA GLU A 84 -0.91 -12.95 2.35
C GLU A 84 -1.03 -12.27 0.99
N VAL A 85 -0.17 -12.67 0.05
CA VAL A 85 -0.18 -12.13 -1.32
C VAL A 85 -1.39 -12.67 -2.06
N VAL A 86 -2.29 -11.78 -2.47
CA VAL A 86 -3.52 -12.14 -3.20
C VAL A 86 -3.44 -11.82 -4.69
N ALA A 87 -2.52 -10.93 -5.09
CA ALA A 87 -2.22 -10.69 -6.51
C ALA A 87 -0.77 -10.24 -6.69
N ARG A 88 -0.21 -10.53 -7.87
CA ARG A 88 1.08 -10.00 -8.32
C ARG A 88 0.86 -9.14 -9.56
N ARG A 89 1.48 -7.97 -9.58
CA ARG A 89 1.51 -7.03 -10.70
C ARG A 89 2.97 -6.82 -11.09
N ASP A 90 3.21 -6.19 -12.23
CA ASP A 90 4.57 -6.01 -12.74
C ASP A 90 5.45 -5.13 -11.83
N ALA A 91 4.85 -4.18 -11.11
CA ALA A 91 5.59 -3.21 -10.29
C ALA A 91 5.39 -3.37 -8.76
N TYR A 92 4.46 -4.21 -8.31
CA TYR A 92 4.10 -4.37 -6.90
C TYR A 92 3.29 -5.65 -6.68
N VAL A 93 3.11 -6.04 -5.43
CA VAL A 93 2.18 -7.10 -5.03
C VAL A 93 1.03 -6.52 -4.22
N VAL A 94 -0.14 -7.16 -4.31
CA VAL A 94 -1.29 -6.84 -3.47
C VAL A 94 -1.33 -7.87 -2.35
N VAL A 95 -1.35 -7.36 -1.12
CA VAL A 95 -1.36 -8.16 0.11
C VAL A 95 -2.67 -7.90 0.83
N GLU A 96 -3.39 -8.96 1.18
CA GLU A 96 -4.55 -8.86 2.07
C GLU A 96 -4.13 -9.18 3.50
N LYS A 97 -4.36 -8.24 4.43
CA LYS A 97 -4.03 -8.41 5.85
C LYS A 97 -5.25 -8.82 6.66
N SER A 98 -5.05 -9.72 7.63
CA SER A 98 -6.09 -10.28 8.51
C SER A 98 -5.97 -9.72 9.92
N LEU A 99 -6.11 -8.40 10.03
CA LEU A 99 -5.91 -7.63 11.27
C LEU A 99 -7.16 -6.84 11.65
#